data_AF-A0A2P5DJ66-F1
#
_entry.id   AF-A0A2P5DJ66-F1
#
_cell.length_a   1.000
_cell.length_b   1.000
_cell.length_c   1.000
_cell.angle_alpha   90.00
_cell.angle_beta   90.00
_cell.angle_gamma   90.00
#
_symmetry.space_group_name_H-M   'P 1'
#
loop_
_entity.id
_entity.type
_entity.pdbx_description
1 polymer ?
#
loop_
_entity_poly.entity_id
_entity_poly.type
_entity_poly.pdbx_seq_one_letter_code
_entity_poly.pdbx_strand_id
1 'polypeptide(L)'
;MGSSSVDSSCTFVKMPTIKFTKLFIDGEFVDSVSGKTFETIDPRNGEVITKVAEGDKEDVELAVKAARFAFDHGPWPRLPGSAGIPDGVVNVVTGLGPTAGAAISSHMDIDMVSFTGSTEVGREIIKAAATSNLKPVSLELGGKSPLIIFDDADLVMASGLALLGILHNKGEVCVASSRLYVQEGIYDEFVKKLVEKAKEWVVGDPFDSQVRQGPQVDKAQFDKILSYIEHGKREGATLLSGGKPVGKSDITLSLPYSPMLRTIEVAITRANNTRYGLAAGIVTKDLNVANTVSRSIRAGIIWINCLLCFRCRLSLWRIQDEWFRKRFGVGSPS
;
A
#
# COMPACT_ATOMS: atom_id res chain seq x y z
N MET A 1 4.04 42.22 -37.44
CA MET A 1 3.48 42.26 -36.08
C MET A 1 3.31 40.82 -35.63
N GLY A 2 4.34 40.25 -35.00
CA GLY A 2 4.36 38.85 -34.60
C GLY A 2 3.68 38.67 -33.26
N SER A 3 2.67 37.82 -33.21
CA SER A 3 2.00 37.38 -32.00
C SER A 3 2.89 36.41 -31.23
N SER A 4 3.34 36.82 -30.07
CA SER A 4 4.05 36.03 -29.07
C SER A 4 3.23 34.81 -28.64
N SER A 5 3.74 33.62 -28.95
CA SER A 5 3.32 32.36 -28.31
C SER A 5 3.68 32.41 -26.83
N VAL A 6 2.67 32.28 -25.97
CA VAL A 6 2.83 32.13 -24.53
C VAL A 6 3.45 30.76 -24.27
N ASP A 7 4.76 30.74 -24.06
CA ASP A 7 5.50 29.58 -23.58
C ASP A 7 5.08 29.34 -22.13
N SER A 8 4.19 28.37 -21.93
CA SER A 8 3.59 28.06 -20.64
C SER A 8 4.57 27.22 -19.85
N SER A 9 5.47 27.91 -19.15
CA SER A 9 6.21 27.50 -17.94
C SER A 9 6.26 25.99 -17.68
N CYS A 10 7.12 25.28 -18.41
CA CYS A 10 7.59 23.97 -18.00
C CYS A 10 8.49 24.19 -16.77
N THR A 11 7.94 24.10 -15.56
CA THR A 11 8.74 24.13 -14.34
C THR A 11 9.62 22.89 -14.31
N PHE A 12 10.86 23.02 -14.77
CA PHE A 12 11.90 22.02 -14.55
C PHE A 12 12.15 21.91 -13.05
N VAL A 13 11.45 21.00 -12.37
CA VAL A 13 11.80 20.63 -11.01
C VAL A 13 13.19 20.03 -11.07
N LYS A 14 14.15 20.72 -10.43
CA LYS A 14 15.51 20.21 -10.30
C LYS A 14 15.45 18.95 -9.44
N MET A 15 15.63 17.80 -10.07
CA MET A 15 15.71 16.53 -9.37
C MET A 15 16.84 16.60 -8.32
N PRO A 16 16.59 16.14 -7.08
CA PRO A 16 17.60 16.16 -6.05
C PRO A 16 18.78 15.27 -6.45
N THR A 17 19.99 15.71 -6.12
CA THR A 17 21.17 14.87 -6.28
C THR A 17 21.05 13.66 -5.35
N ILE A 18 21.08 12.45 -5.93
CA ILE A 18 21.05 11.21 -5.17
C ILE A 18 22.40 11.01 -4.48
N LYS A 19 22.40 10.93 -3.14
CA LYS A 19 23.62 10.86 -2.33
C LYS A 19 24.00 9.44 -1.91
N PHE A 20 23.01 8.58 -1.69
CA PHE A 20 23.21 7.26 -1.10
C PHE A 20 22.66 6.18 -2.02
N THR A 21 23.55 5.35 -2.54
CA THR A 21 23.24 4.26 -3.49
C THR A 21 23.87 2.93 -3.08
N LYS A 22 24.54 2.91 -1.93
CA LYS A 22 25.24 1.76 -1.37
C LYS A 22 24.39 1.07 -0.30
N LEU A 23 24.77 -0.14 0.09
CA LEU A 23 24.24 -0.78 1.29
C LEU A 23 24.68 0.02 2.52
N PHE A 24 23.91 -0.01 3.60
CA PHE A 24 24.30 0.59 4.88
C PHE A 24 24.49 -0.53 5.89
N ILE A 25 25.73 -0.83 6.26
CA ILE A 25 26.06 -1.95 7.16
C ILE A 25 27.09 -1.45 8.16
N ASP A 26 26.82 -1.68 9.45
CA ASP A 26 27.74 -1.35 10.53
C ASP A 26 28.21 0.11 10.54
N GLY A 27 27.28 1.05 10.31
CA GLY A 27 27.58 2.49 10.30
C GLY A 27 28.14 3.03 8.98
N GLU A 28 28.43 2.17 8.01
CA GLU A 28 29.15 2.53 6.79
C GLU A 28 28.35 2.26 5.50
N PHE A 29 28.62 3.06 4.47
CA PHE A 29 28.06 2.86 3.12
C PHE A 29 28.98 1.97 2.27
N VAL A 30 28.56 0.72 2.03
CA VAL A 30 29.38 -0.31 1.38
C VAL A 30 28.77 -0.79 0.06
N ASP A 31 29.62 -1.11 -0.91
CA ASP A 31 29.17 -1.78 -2.13
C ASP A 31 28.71 -3.21 -1.81
N SER A 32 27.90 -3.81 -2.68
CA SER A 32 27.55 -5.23 -2.54
C SER A 32 28.79 -6.10 -2.71
N VAL A 33 28.85 -7.23 -2.02
CA VAL A 33 29.94 -8.21 -2.11
C VAL A 33 30.17 -8.65 -3.57
N SER A 34 29.10 -8.75 -4.36
CA SER A 34 29.19 -9.11 -5.78
C SER A 34 29.61 -7.96 -6.71
N GLY A 35 29.59 -6.71 -6.21
CA GLY A 35 29.77 -5.50 -7.01
C GLY A 35 28.60 -5.18 -7.95
N LYS A 36 27.52 -5.98 -7.93
CA LYS A 36 26.34 -5.77 -8.78
C LYS A 36 25.52 -4.57 -8.33
N THR A 37 24.84 -3.97 -9.29
CA THR A 37 23.89 -2.88 -9.07
C THR A 37 22.66 -3.10 -9.94
N PHE A 38 21.52 -2.56 -9.50
CA PHE A 38 20.28 -2.54 -10.30
C PHE A 38 19.76 -1.11 -10.45
N GLU A 39 19.03 -0.88 -11.55
CA GLU A 39 18.47 0.43 -11.89
C GLU A 39 17.19 0.70 -11.11
N THR A 40 17.08 1.92 -10.57
CA THR A 40 15.80 2.48 -10.12
C THR A 40 15.31 3.46 -11.17
N ILE A 41 14.05 3.28 -11.58
CA ILE A 41 13.47 3.93 -12.77
C ILE A 41 12.43 4.96 -12.31
N ASP A 42 12.43 6.11 -12.95
CA ASP A 42 11.40 7.13 -12.76
C ASP A 42 10.13 6.70 -13.50
N PRO A 43 9.00 6.44 -12.81
CA PRO A 43 7.79 5.98 -13.44
C PRO A 43 7.14 7.01 -14.38
N ARG A 44 7.52 8.30 -14.31
CA ARG A 44 6.94 9.37 -15.14
C ARG A 44 7.39 9.30 -16.58
N ASN A 45 8.67 8.98 -16.79
CA ASN A 45 9.29 9.01 -18.11
C ASN A 45 9.98 7.69 -18.49
N GLY A 46 10.16 6.76 -17.54
CA GLY A 46 10.84 5.48 -17.74
C GLY A 46 12.36 5.59 -17.77
N GLU A 47 12.92 6.74 -17.38
CA GLU A 47 14.37 6.95 -17.34
C GLU A 47 14.97 6.41 -16.05
N VAL A 48 16.24 6.01 -16.10
CA VAL A 48 16.98 5.56 -14.92
C VAL A 48 17.30 6.76 -14.04
N ILE A 49 16.81 6.75 -12.79
CA ILE A 49 17.17 7.75 -11.76
C ILE A 49 18.62 7.53 -11.33
N THR A 50 18.95 6.29 -10.94
CA THR A 50 20.29 5.90 -10.52
C THR A 50 20.44 4.37 -10.49
N LYS A 51 21.65 3.91 -10.18
CA LYS A 51 21.95 2.51 -9.87
C LYS A 51 22.23 2.36 -8.39
N VAL A 52 21.65 1.33 -7.77
CA VAL A 52 21.80 1.03 -6.34
C VAL A 52 22.45 -0.33 -6.18
N ALA A 53 23.27 -0.50 -5.14
CA ALA A 53 23.91 -1.77 -4.80
C ALA A 53 22.88 -2.90 -4.70
N GLU A 54 23.14 -3.99 -5.41
CA GLU A 54 22.32 -5.20 -5.40
C GLU A 54 22.89 -6.16 -4.36
N GLY A 55 22.41 -6.04 -3.13
CA GLY A 55 22.71 -6.95 -2.05
C GLY A 55 22.08 -8.32 -2.28
N ASP A 56 22.83 -9.35 -1.91
CA ASP A 56 22.40 -10.75 -1.94
C ASP A 56 22.61 -11.39 -0.55
N LYS A 57 22.56 -12.72 -0.48
CA LYS A 57 22.72 -13.49 0.75
C LYS A 57 24.00 -13.11 1.50
N GLU A 58 25.13 -12.97 0.82
CA GLU A 58 26.42 -12.65 1.46
C GLU A 58 26.39 -11.30 2.17
N ASP A 59 25.70 -10.31 1.60
CA ASP A 59 25.52 -8.99 2.21
C ASP A 59 24.58 -9.04 3.42
N VAL A 60 23.52 -9.85 3.34
CA VAL A 60 22.62 -10.11 4.46
C VAL A 60 23.39 -10.75 5.63
N GLU A 61 24.28 -11.70 5.36
CA GLU A 61 25.11 -12.33 6.41
C GLU A 61 26.01 -11.30 7.12
N LEU A 62 26.60 -10.35 6.38
CA LEU A 62 27.38 -9.26 6.97
C LEU A 62 26.51 -8.35 7.85
N ALA A 63 25.34 -7.97 7.35
CA ALA A 63 24.38 -7.14 8.10
C ALA A 63 23.87 -7.83 9.37
N VAL A 64 23.60 -9.13 9.31
CA VAL A 64 23.15 -9.89 10.49
C VAL A 64 24.28 -10.00 11.52
N LYS A 65 25.52 -10.26 11.10
CA LYS A 65 26.68 -10.28 12.02
C LYS A 65 26.88 -8.94 12.73
N ALA A 66 26.76 -7.82 12.00
CA ALA A 66 26.83 -6.48 12.59
C ALA A 66 25.69 -6.26 13.60
N ALA A 67 24.45 -6.63 13.24
CA ALA A 67 23.31 -6.54 14.14
C ALA A 67 23.46 -7.37 15.42
N ARG A 68 23.97 -8.60 15.29
CA ARG A 68 24.25 -9.49 16.43
C ARG A 68 25.33 -8.92 17.33
N PHE A 69 26.42 -8.44 16.73
CA PHE A 69 27.46 -7.79 17.51
C PHE A 69 26.92 -6.57 18.25
N ALA A 70 26.18 -5.69 17.58
CA ALA A 70 25.59 -4.50 18.19
C ALA A 70 24.61 -4.82 19.34
N PHE A 71 23.86 -5.90 19.22
CA PHE A 71 22.90 -6.34 20.23
C PHE A 71 23.56 -7.09 21.39
N ASP A 72 24.38 -8.11 21.13
CA ASP A 72 24.94 -8.97 22.18
C ASP A 72 26.11 -8.30 22.91
N HIS A 73 27.03 -7.72 22.13
CA HIS A 73 28.32 -7.20 22.60
C HIS A 73 28.37 -5.67 22.60
N GLY A 74 27.61 -5.01 21.73
CA GLY A 74 27.58 -3.57 21.53
C GLY A 74 26.88 -2.81 22.66
N PRO A 75 26.95 -1.49 22.67
CA PRO A 75 26.39 -0.70 23.78
C PRO A 75 24.86 -0.66 23.76
N TRP A 76 24.20 -1.00 22.64
CA TRP A 76 22.79 -0.70 22.37
C TRP A 76 21.81 -1.10 23.49
N PRO A 77 21.78 -2.33 24.01
CA PRO A 77 20.82 -2.70 25.06
C PRO A 77 21.03 -1.96 26.40
N ARG A 78 22.17 -1.27 26.54
CA ARG A 78 22.64 -0.61 27.75
C ARG A 78 22.65 0.91 27.62
N LEU A 79 22.24 1.46 26.47
CA LEU A 79 22.21 2.91 26.25
C LEU A 79 20.91 3.55 26.79
N PRO A 80 20.97 4.79 27.29
CA PRO A 80 19.77 5.56 27.56
C PRO A 80 19.07 5.93 26.25
N GLY A 81 17.74 6.07 26.26
CA GLY A 81 16.97 6.38 25.05
C GLY A 81 17.28 7.74 24.40
N SER A 82 18.07 8.59 25.06
CA SER A 82 18.59 9.85 24.51
C SER A 82 19.91 9.70 23.76
N ALA A 83 20.54 8.51 23.79
CA ALA A 83 21.78 8.26 23.05
C ALA A 83 21.48 8.12 21.55
N GLY A 84 22.48 8.42 20.73
CA GLY A 84 22.42 8.13 19.29
C GLY A 84 22.34 6.63 19.03
N ILE A 85 22.02 6.26 17.78
CA ILE A 85 21.96 4.87 17.33
C ILE A 85 23.39 4.40 17.02
N PRO A 86 23.95 3.42 17.75
CA PRO A 86 25.26 2.84 17.44
C PRO A 86 25.28 2.12 16.11
N ASP A 87 26.50 1.93 15.61
CA ASP A 87 26.78 1.12 14.43
C ASP A 87 26.24 -0.31 14.60
N GLY A 88 25.77 -0.88 13.49
CA GLY A 88 25.21 -2.22 13.44
C GLY A 88 23.78 -2.34 13.99
N VAL A 89 23.24 -1.36 14.72
CA VAL A 89 21.85 -1.40 15.22
C VAL A 89 20.85 -1.27 14.07
N VAL A 90 21.16 -0.45 13.08
CA VAL A 90 20.38 -0.32 11.84
C VAL A 90 21.27 -0.67 10.67
N ASN A 91 20.83 -1.66 9.89
CA ASN A 91 21.46 -2.04 8.63
C ASN A 91 20.40 -2.03 7.52
N VAL A 92 20.78 -1.57 6.32
CA VAL A 92 19.92 -1.49 5.15
C VAL A 92 20.60 -2.21 3.99
N VAL A 93 20.02 -3.35 3.59
CA VAL A 93 20.46 -4.10 2.42
C VAL A 93 19.43 -3.91 1.31
N THR A 94 19.78 -3.14 0.29
CA THR A 94 18.97 -3.02 -0.94
C THR A 94 19.20 -4.25 -1.80
N GLY A 95 18.14 -4.84 -2.35
CA GLY A 95 18.25 -6.05 -3.15
C GLY A 95 16.89 -6.56 -3.60
N LEU A 96 16.88 -7.65 -4.35
CA LEU A 96 15.65 -8.25 -4.86
C LEU A 96 14.98 -9.14 -3.81
N GLY A 97 13.66 -9.28 -3.90
CA GLY A 97 12.87 -10.11 -2.99
C GLY A 97 13.33 -11.58 -2.94
N PRO A 98 13.50 -12.26 -4.10
CA PRO A 98 13.93 -13.66 -4.14
C PRO A 98 15.36 -13.93 -3.68
N THR A 99 16.21 -12.90 -3.55
CA THR A 99 17.61 -13.02 -3.10
C THR A 99 17.75 -12.50 -1.66
N ALA A 100 17.95 -11.19 -1.47
CA ALA A 100 18.13 -10.57 -0.15
C ALA A 100 16.94 -10.84 0.79
N GLY A 101 15.70 -10.70 0.30
CA GLY A 101 14.50 -10.96 1.10
C GLY A 101 14.38 -12.42 1.55
N ALA A 102 14.67 -13.36 0.64
CA ALA A 102 14.67 -14.79 0.95
C ALA A 102 15.76 -15.15 1.96
N ALA A 103 16.97 -14.58 1.81
CA ALA A 103 18.07 -14.72 2.75
C ALA A 103 17.65 -14.28 4.16
N ILE A 104 17.03 -13.10 4.31
CA ILE A 104 16.51 -12.60 5.60
C ILE A 104 15.49 -13.59 6.20
N SER A 105 14.49 -13.98 5.42
CA SER A 105 13.39 -14.82 5.94
C SER A 105 13.84 -16.21 6.41
N SER A 106 14.90 -16.76 5.82
CA SER A 106 15.45 -18.08 6.12
C SER A 106 16.69 -18.06 7.02
N HIS A 107 17.25 -16.89 7.33
CA HIS A 107 18.47 -16.77 8.14
C HIS A 107 18.28 -17.38 9.53
N MET A 108 19.23 -18.18 10.01
CA MET A 108 19.13 -18.88 11.30
C MET A 108 19.33 -17.97 12.51
N ASP A 109 20.00 -16.84 12.30
CA ASP A 109 20.37 -15.88 13.35
C ASP A 109 19.53 -14.58 13.31
N ILE A 110 18.40 -14.59 12.60
CA ILE A 110 17.42 -13.50 12.66
C ILE A 110 16.28 -13.93 13.59
N ASP A 111 15.99 -13.12 14.61
CA ASP A 111 15.01 -13.51 15.64
C ASP A 111 13.57 -13.22 15.24
N MET A 112 13.32 -12.26 14.35
CA MET A 112 11.97 -11.86 13.97
C MET A 112 11.96 -11.25 12.57
N VAL A 113 10.91 -11.52 11.80
CA VAL A 113 10.67 -10.87 10.50
C VAL A 113 9.36 -10.12 10.51
N SER A 114 9.43 -8.82 10.22
CA SER A 114 8.27 -7.99 9.90
C SER A 114 8.24 -7.76 8.40
N PHE A 115 7.12 -8.08 7.75
CA PHE A 115 6.98 -7.93 6.30
C PHE A 115 5.70 -7.19 5.92
N THR A 116 5.83 -6.24 5.00
CA THR A 116 4.70 -5.58 4.35
C THR A 116 4.76 -5.84 2.85
N GLY A 117 3.68 -6.38 2.27
CA GLY A 117 3.65 -6.68 0.84
C GLY A 117 2.50 -7.57 0.40
N SER A 118 2.75 -8.38 -0.63
CA SER A 118 1.70 -9.23 -1.21
C SER A 118 1.38 -10.42 -0.29
N THR A 119 0.11 -10.84 -0.26
CA THR A 119 -0.29 -12.04 0.48
C THR A 119 0.41 -13.31 -0.01
N GLU A 120 0.79 -13.35 -1.27
CA GLU A 120 1.53 -14.46 -1.87
C GLU A 120 2.93 -14.56 -1.26
N VAL A 121 3.70 -13.47 -1.26
CA VAL A 121 5.04 -13.43 -0.65
C VAL A 121 4.99 -13.62 0.86
N GLY A 122 3.97 -13.08 1.54
CA GLY A 122 3.78 -13.30 2.98
C GLY A 122 3.67 -14.78 3.36
N ARG A 123 3.09 -15.63 2.48
CA ARG A 123 3.06 -17.08 2.70
C ARG A 123 4.44 -17.71 2.57
N GLU A 124 5.25 -17.26 1.61
CA GLU A 124 6.62 -17.73 1.44
C GLU A 124 7.49 -17.36 2.65
N ILE A 125 7.30 -16.17 3.22
CA ILE A 125 8.02 -15.74 4.43
C ILE A 125 7.65 -16.61 5.64
N ILE A 126 6.36 -16.93 5.83
CA ILE A 126 5.95 -17.84 6.91
C ILE A 126 6.58 -19.22 6.73
N LYS A 127 6.58 -19.76 5.50
CA LYS A 127 7.22 -21.05 5.22
C LYS A 127 8.71 -21.00 5.55
N ALA A 128 9.42 -19.97 5.08
CA ALA A 128 10.85 -19.81 5.33
C ALA A 128 11.18 -19.70 6.81
N ALA A 129 10.38 -18.95 7.59
CA ALA A 129 10.52 -18.86 9.04
C ALA A 129 10.28 -20.22 9.71
N ALA A 130 9.22 -20.93 9.31
CA ALA A 130 8.87 -22.24 9.85
C ALA A 130 9.93 -23.32 9.58
N THR A 131 10.58 -23.28 8.41
CA THR A 131 11.60 -24.26 8.02
C THR A 131 13.02 -23.91 8.47
N SER A 132 13.23 -22.70 8.99
CA SER A 132 14.55 -22.25 9.48
C SER A 132 14.63 -22.39 11.00
N ASN A 133 14.41 -21.30 11.73
CA ASN A 133 14.61 -21.21 13.17
C ASN A 133 13.33 -20.90 13.95
N LEU A 134 12.15 -21.05 13.32
CA LEU A 134 10.84 -20.71 13.91
C LEU A 134 10.73 -19.26 14.38
N LYS A 135 11.48 -18.33 13.75
CA LYS A 135 11.42 -16.90 14.07
C LYS A 135 9.97 -16.38 14.01
N PRO A 136 9.52 -15.61 15.02
CA PRO A 136 8.28 -14.87 14.93
C PRO A 136 8.17 -14.06 13.63
N VAL A 137 6.96 -14.08 13.04
CA VAL A 137 6.65 -13.35 11.81
C VAL A 137 5.47 -12.41 12.05
N SER A 138 5.60 -11.16 11.63
CA SER A 138 4.51 -10.19 11.54
C SER A 138 4.28 -9.82 10.07
N LEU A 139 3.03 -9.89 9.61
CA LEU A 139 2.68 -9.68 8.20
C LEU A 139 1.60 -8.60 8.04
N GLU A 140 1.89 -7.61 7.21
CA GLU A 140 0.98 -6.57 6.75
C GLU A 140 0.73 -6.78 5.25
N LEU A 141 -0.42 -7.35 4.90
CA LEU A 141 -0.65 -7.91 3.55
C LEU A 141 -1.69 -7.13 2.76
N GLY A 142 -1.97 -7.60 1.54
CA GLY A 142 -2.99 -7.03 0.67
C GLY A 142 -4.40 -7.05 1.27
N GLY A 143 -5.21 -6.10 0.84
CA GLY A 143 -6.63 -5.98 1.18
C GLY A 143 -7.55 -5.95 -0.04
N LYS A 144 -8.85 -6.06 0.22
CA LYS A 144 -9.92 -5.74 -0.74
C LYS A 144 -11.05 -5.05 0.02
N SER A 145 -10.71 -3.90 0.63
CA SER A 145 -11.53 -3.23 1.64
C SER A 145 -12.89 -2.78 1.07
N PRO A 146 -14.01 -3.05 1.77
CA PRO A 146 -15.31 -2.54 1.40
C PRO A 146 -15.50 -1.10 1.92
N LEU A 147 -16.11 -0.23 1.10
CA LEU A 147 -16.72 1.03 1.54
C LEU A 147 -18.23 0.90 1.35
N ILE A 148 -18.98 1.06 2.43
CA ILE A 148 -20.44 0.89 2.46
C ILE A 148 -21.09 2.25 2.74
N ILE A 149 -21.97 2.67 1.86
CA ILE A 149 -22.65 3.96 1.91
C ILE A 149 -24.16 3.72 2.01
N PHE A 150 -24.75 4.17 3.11
CA PHE A 150 -26.19 4.03 3.40
C PHE A 150 -26.98 5.25 2.91
N ASP A 151 -28.30 5.12 2.78
CA ASP A 151 -29.21 6.12 2.20
C ASP A 151 -29.18 7.47 2.94
N ASP A 152 -28.85 7.46 4.24
CA ASP A 152 -28.78 8.65 5.07
C ASP A 152 -27.44 9.41 4.98
N ALA A 153 -26.48 8.89 4.20
CA ALA A 153 -25.19 9.50 4.00
C ALA A 153 -25.28 10.87 3.30
N ASP A 154 -24.35 11.76 3.65
CA ASP A 154 -24.15 12.98 2.88
C ASP A 154 -23.47 12.64 1.54
N LEU A 155 -24.16 12.86 0.41
CA LEU A 155 -23.67 12.47 -0.91
C LEU A 155 -22.36 13.15 -1.31
N VAL A 156 -22.15 14.41 -0.90
CA VAL A 156 -20.95 15.17 -1.27
C VAL A 156 -19.73 14.61 -0.54
N MET A 157 -19.87 14.37 0.76
CA MET A 157 -18.83 13.76 1.60
C MET A 157 -18.58 12.31 1.17
N ALA A 158 -19.64 11.51 1.01
CA ALA A 158 -19.53 10.10 0.67
C ALA A 158 -18.86 9.88 -0.69
N SER A 159 -19.21 10.68 -1.72
CA SER A 159 -18.57 10.59 -3.04
C SER A 159 -17.11 11.06 -3.01
N GLY A 160 -16.78 12.07 -2.19
CA GLY A 160 -15.40 12.48 -1.94
C GLY A 160 -14.57 11.39 -1.27
N LEU A 161 -15.10 10.74 -0.23
CA LEU A 161 -14.46 9.62 0.44
C LEU A 161 -14.29 8.43 -0.51
N ALA A 162 -15.29 8.10 -1.32
CA ALA A 162 -15.20 6.99 -2.27
C ALA A 162 -14.06 7.18 -3.28
N LEU A 163 -13.88 8.38 -3.83
CA LEU A 163 -12.73 8.67 -4.69
C LEU A 163 -11.42 8.63 -3.93
N LEU A 164 -11.33 9.31 -2.78
CA LEU A 164 -10.11 9.34 -1.98
C LEU A 164 -9.68 7.92 -1.60
N GLY A 165 -10.61 7.08 -1.15
CA GLY A 165 -10.30 5.74 -0.67
C GLY A 165 -9.77 4.78 -1.74
N ILE A 166 -10.04 5.03 -3.03
CA ILE A 166 -9.55 4.20 -4.13
C ILE A 166 -8.44 4.86 -4.96
N LEU A 167 -8.37 6.19 -5.01
CA LEU A 167 -7.40 6.93 -5.83
C LEU A 167 -6.24 7.52 -5.04
N HIS A 168 -6.30 7.55 -3.71
CA HIS A 168 -5.16 8.00 -2.91
C HIS A 168 -3.92 7.16 -3.26
N ASN A 169 -2.77 7.82 -3.41
CA ASN A 169 -1.55 7.22 -3.93
C ASN A 169 -1.80 6.34 -5.18
N LYS A 170 -2.65 6.84 -6.09
CA LYS A 170 -2.95 6.19 -7.38
C LYS A 170 -3.56 4.78 -7.23
N GLY A 171 -4.13 4.48 -6.07
CA GLY A 171 -4.70 3.18 -5.71
C GLY A 171 -3.69 2.17 -5.16
N GLU A 172 -2.41 2.54 -5.06
CA GLU A 172 -1.33 1.71 -4.53
C GLU A 172 -1.28 1.79 -2.99
N VAL A 173 -2.39 1.39 -2.36
CA VAL A 173 -2.58 1.41 -0.91
C VAL A 173 -3.25 0.10 -0.46
N CYS A 174 -2.66 -0.62 0.50
CA CYS A 174 -3.16 -1.93 0.95
C CYS A 174 -4.63 -1.87 1.42
N VAL A 175 -5.01 -0.77 2.06
CA VAL A 175 -6.36 -0.52 2.61
C VAL A 175 -7.35 0.07 1.61
N ALA A 176 -6.98 0.25 0.34
CA ALA A 176 -7.81 0.92 -0.66
C ALA A 176 -9.23 0.35 -0.70
N SER A 177 -10.23 1.24 -0.72
CA SER A 177 -11.67 0.93 -0.74
C SER A 177 -12.11 0.42 -2.11
N SER A 178 -11.58 -0.73 -2.50
CA SER A 178 -11.68 -1.31 -3.83
C SER A 178 -12.97 -2.10 -4.08
N ARG A 179 -13.88 -2.11 -3.11
CA ARG A 179 -15.27 -2.56 -3.27
C ARG A 179 -16.18 -1.48 -2.71
N LEU A 180 -16.85 -0.77 -3.60
CA LEU A 180 -17.82 0.25 -3.23
C LEU A 180 -19.22 -0.37 -3.24
N TYR A 181 -19.94 -0.23 -2.14
CA TYR A 181 -21.33 -0.65 -2.00
C TYR A 181 -22.19 0.55 -1.61
N VAL A 182 -23.25 0.80 -2.37
CA VAL A 182 -24.14 1.95 -2.17
C VAL A 182 -25.57 1.43 -2.05
N GLN A 183 -26.31 1.94 -1.07
CA GLN A 183 -27.70 1.56 -0.85
C GLN A 183 -28.61 2.07 -1.99
N GLU A 184 -29.63 1.27 -2.32
CA GLU A 184 -30.44 1.44 -3.53
C GLU A 184 -31.17 2.79 -3.62
N GLY A 185 -31.54 3.38 -2.47
CA GLY A 185 -32.30 4.63 -2.42
C GLY A 185 -31.55 5.86 -2.93
N ILE A 186 -30.21 5.85 -2.82
CA ILE A 186 -29.36 6.98 -3.24
C ILE A 186 -28.43 6.64 -4.42
N TYR A 187 -28.54 5.44 -4.98
CA TYR A 187 -27.55 4.88 -5.90
C TYR A 187 -27.29 5.76 -7.13
N ASP A 188 -28.36 6.11 -7.86
CA ASP A 188 -28.23 6.81 -9.15
C ASP A 188 -27.65 8.22 -8.96
N GLU A 189 -28.14 8.95 -7.95
CA GLU A 189 -27.63 10.28 -7.62
C GLU A 189 -26.17 10.23 -7.15
N PHE A 190 -25.83 9.23 -6.33
CA PHE A 190 -24.47 9.02 -5.87
C PHE A 190 -23.52 8.72 -7.04
N VAL A 191 -23.88 7.81 -7.94
CA VAL A 191 -23.06 7.44 -9.11
C VAL A 191 -22.85 8.64 -10.01
N LYS A 192 -23.90 9.41 -10.29
CA LYS A 192 -23.79 10.67 -11.06
C LYS A 192 -22.77 11.61 -10.42
N LYS A 193 -22.88 11.84 -9.10
CA LYS A 193 -21.97 12.73 -8.36
C LYS A 193 -20.53 12.21 -8.35
N LEU A 194 -20.35 10.91 -8.22
CA LEU A 194 -19.04 10.25 -8.25
C LEU A 194 -18.36 10.43 -9.61
N VAL A 195 -19.13 10.27 -10.71
CA VAL A 195 -18.63 10.46 -12.08
C VAL A 195 -18.28 11.92 -12.37
N GLU A 196 -19.05 12.87 -11.86
CA GLU A 196 -18.71 14.31 -11.96
C GLU A 196 -17.36 14.59 -11.31
N LYS A 197 -17.17 14.19 -10.04
CA LYS A 197 -15.91 14.38 -9.32
C LYS A 197 -14.74 13.61 -9.95
N ALA A 198 -15.01 12.44 -10.51
CA ALA A 198 -14.01 11.64 -11.21
C ALA A 198 -13.44 12.34 -12.44
N LYS A 199 -14.28 13.06 -13.20
CA LYS A 199 -13.86 13.80 -14.40
C LYS A 199 -12.97 14.99 -14.07
N GLU A 200 -13.09 15.53 -12.87
CA GLU A 200 -12.24 16.60 -12.33
C GLU A 200 -10.90 16.09 -11.78
N TRP A 201 -10.68 14.77 -11.76
CA TRP A 201 -9.46 14.17 -11.21
C TRP A 201 -8.31 14.21 -12.21
N VAL A 202 -7.46 15.23 -12.08
CA VAL A 202 -6.33 15.47 -12.98
C VAL A 202 -5.23 14.43 -12.79
N VAL A 203 -4.86 13.75 -13.87
CA VAL A 203 -3.75 12.79 -13.96
C VAL A 203 -2.62 13.42 -14.77
N GLY A 204 -1.37 13.32 -14.32
CA GLY A 204 -0.23 13.92 -15.03
C GLY A 204 1.07 13.89 -14.23
N ASP A 205 1.98 14.83 -14.50
CA ASP A 205 3.26 14.94 -13.80
C ASP A 205 3.02 15.27 -12.31
N PRO A 206 3.50 14.43 -11.35
CA PRO A 206 3.32 14.68 -9.93
C PRO A 206 3.99 15.96 -9.40
N PHE A 207 4.84 16.63 -10.19
CA PHE A 207 5.39 17.94 -9.83
C PHE A 207 4.51 19.13 -10.21
N ASP A 208 3.48 18.93 -11.02
CA ASP A 208 2.48 19.96 -11.29
C ASP A 208 1.50 20.06 -10.10
N SER A 209 1.40 21.25 -9.53
CA SER A 209 0.47 21.57 -8.42
C SER A 209 -1.01 21.28 -8.72
N GLN A 210 -1.40 21.21 -9.99
CA GLN A 210 -2.78 20.92 -10.41
C GLN A 210 -3.06 19.43 -10.52
N VAL A 211 -2.02 18.58 -10.57
CA VAL A 211 -2.14 17.14 -10.72
C VAL A 211 -2.52 16.49 -9.38
N ARG A 212 -3.49 15.58 -9.42
CA ARG A 212 -3.94 14.80 -8.25
C ARG A 212 -3.44 13.36 -8.25
N GLN A 213 -2.96 12.87 -9.38
CA GLN A 213 -2.50 11.49 -9.55
C GLN A 213 -1.37 11.41 -10.57
N GLY A 214 -0.27 10.78 -10.17
CA GLY A 214 0.85 10.46 -11.06
C GLY A 214 0.83 9.02 -11.61
N PRO A 215 1.96 8.56 -12.15
CA PRO A 215 2.08 7.26 -12.83
C PRO A 215 2.13 6.09 -11.88
N GLN A 216 1.66 4.94 -12.35
CA GLN A 216 1.83 3.68 -11.61
C GLN A 216 3.32 3.40 -11.39
N VAL A 217 3.67 2.72 -10.29
CA VAL A 217 5.06 2.58 -9.84
C VAL A 217 5.98 1.93 -10.86
N ASP A 218 5.47 0.97 -11.64
CA ASP A 218 6.21 0.29 -12.69
C ASP A 218 5.29 -0.26 -13.79
N LYS A 219 5.92 -0.77 -14.86
CA LYS A 219 5.21 -1.33 -16.02
C LYS A 219 4.40 -2.59 -15.67
N ALA A 220 4.90 -3.44 -14.78
CA ALA A 220 4.20 -4.69 -14.44
C ALA A 220 2.88 -4.40 -13.71
N GLN A 221 2.88 -3.43 -12.80
CA GLN A 221 1.71 -2.94 -12.10
C GLN A 221 0.76 -2.22 -13.04
N PHE A 222 1.28 -1.38 -13.94
CA PHE A 222 0.50 -0.73 -15.00
C PHE A 222 -0.26 -1.75 -15.86
N ASP A 223 0.45 -2.73 -16.42
CA ASP A 223 -0.13 -3.77 -17.28
C ASP A 223 -1.17 -4.61 -16.53
N LYS A 224 -0.89 -4.91 -15.26
CA LYS A 224 -1.82 -5.65 -14.39
C LYS A 224 -3.12 -4.89 -14.17
N ILE A 225 -3.06 -3.58 -13.93
CA ILE A 225 -4.28 -2.76 -13.75
C ILE A 225 -5.09 -2.71 -15.05
N LEU A 226 -4.44 -2.50 -16.20
CA LEU A 226 -5.12 -2.55 -17.50
C LEU A 226 -5.81 -3.90 -17.74
N SER A 227 -5.15 -5.00 -17.36
CA SER A 227 -5.74 -6.34 -17.48
C SER A 227 -7.04 -6.49 -16.67
N TYR A 228 -7.13 -5.88 -15.48
CA TYR A 228 -8.34 -5.88 -14.66
C TYR A 228 -9.45 -5.01 -15.24
N ILE A 229 -9.11 -3.89 -15.87
CA ILE A 229 -10.09 -3.04 -16.57
C ILE A 229 -10.73 -3.82 -17.72
N GLU A 230 -9.90 -4.48 -18.54
CA GLU A 230 -10.40 -5.31 -19.64
C GLU A 230 -11.18 -6.54 -19.15
N HIS A 231 -10.74 -7.15 -18.05
CA HIS A 231 -11.48 -8.23 -17.42
C HIS A 231 -12.88 -7.77 -16.96
N GLY A 232 -13.00 -6.62 -16.30
CA GLY A 232 -14.27 -6.06 -15.90
C GLY A 232 -15.22 -5.80 -17.09
N LYS A 233 -14.71 -5.24 -18.19
CA LYS A 233 -15.49 -5.07 -19.42
C LYS A 233 -16.00 -6.40 -19.98
N ARG A 234 -15.13 -7.43 -20.02
CA ARG A 234 -15.50 -8.78 -20.50
C ARG A 234 -16.56 -9.46 -19.63
N GLU A 235 -16.53 -9.23 -18.32
CA GLU A 235 -17.53 -9.77 -17.38
C GLU A 235 -18.85 -8.97 -17.35
N GLY A 236 -18.98 -7.93 -18.19
CA GLY A 236 -20.19 -7.13 -18.32
C GLY A 236 -20.29 -5.94 -17.37
N ALA A 237 -19.20 -5.57 -16.68
CA ALA A 237 -19.18 -4.34 -15.90
C ALA A 237 -19.24 -3.12 -16.83
N THR A 238 -20.08 -2.14 -16.47
CA THR A 238 -20.15 -0.87 -17.18
C THR A 238 -19.02 0.05 -16.71
N LEU A 239 -18.23 0.56 -17.65
CA LEU A 239 -17.18 1.55 -17.39
C LEU A 239 -17.78 2.96 -17.46
N LEU A 240 -17.83 3.66 -16.33
CA LEU A 240 -18.50 4.96 -16.24
C LEU A 240 -17.59 6.16 -16.55
N SER A 241 -16.29 6.03 -16.32
CA SER A 241 -15.27 7.05 -16.62
C SER A 241 -13.90 6.39 -16.76
N GLY A 242 -12.98 7.07 -17.46
CA GLY A 242 -11.58 6.70 -17.62
C GLY A 242 -11.34 5.29 -18.14
N GLY A 243 -10.55 4.48 -17.40
CA GLY A 243 -10.20 3.11 -17.77
C GLY A 243 -9.33 3.01 -19.03
N LYS A 244 -8.55 4.06 -19.32
CA LYS A 244 -7.63 4.15 -20.46
C LYS A 244 -6.25 4.63 -20.00
N PRO A 245 -5.17 4.21 -20.67
CA PRO A 245 -3.86 4.80 -20.51
C PRO A 245 -3.86 6.32 -20.75
N VAL A 246 -3.04 7.05 -20.00
CA VAL A 246 -2.58 8.42 -20.29
C VAL A 246 -1.06 8.35 -20.39
N GLY A 247 -0.48 8.92 -21.44
CA GLY A 247 0.96 8.80 -21.66
C GLY A 247 1.44 7.34 -21.71
N LYS A 248 2.61 7.07 -21.11
CA LYS A 248 3.27 5.75 -21.12
C LYS A 248 2.99 4.90 -19.88
N SER A 249 2.56 5.49 -18.77
CA SER A 249 2.55 4.85 -17.45
C SER A 249 1.39 5.26 -16.53
N ASP A 250 0.46 6.10 -17.01
CA ASP A 250 -0.69 6.54 -16.23
C ASP A 250 -1.98 5.84 -16.68
N ILE A 251 -2.93 5.66 -15.76
CA ILE A 251 -4.25 5.12 -16.07
C ILE A 251 -5.30 6.08 -15.51
N THR A 252 -6.21 6.52 -16.38
CA THR A 252 -7.39 7.29 -15.96
C THR A 252 -8.27 6.45 -15.01
N LEU A 253 -8.88 7.10 -14.01
CA LEU A 253 -9.76 6.45 -13.05
C LEU A 253 -10.75 5.50 -13.75
N SER A 254 -10.78 4.23 -13.35
CA SER A 254 -11.82 3.29 -13.75
C SER A 254 -12.86 3.17 -12.64
N LEU A 255 -14.11 3.54 -12.94
CA LEU A 255 -15.25 3.32 -12.06
C LEU A 255 -16.12 2.19 -12.64
N PRO A 256 -15.98 0.95 -12.15
CA PRO A 256 -16.94 -0.10 -12.46
C PRO A 256 -18.25 0.17 -11.72
N TYR A 257 -19.36 -0.28 -12.30
CA TYR A 257 -20.68 -0.29 -11.64
C TYR A 257 -20.59 -0.86 -10.21
N SER A 258 -21.09 -0.10 -9.23
CA SER A 258 -21.14 -0.54 -7.84
C SER A 258 -22.36 -1.43 -7.62
N PRO A 259 -22.25 -2.60 -6.98
CA PRO A 259 -23.43 -3.42 -6.71
C PRO A 259 -24.31 -2.77 -5.63
N MET A 260 -25.57 -2.49 -5.99
CA MET A 260 -26.59 -1.96 -5.08
C MET A 260 -26.80 -2.85 -3.85
N LEU A 261 -27.05 -2.22 -2.70
CA LEU A 261 -27.47 -2.86 -1.45
C LEU A 261 -28.92 -2.52 -1.14
N ARG A 262 -29.69 -3.51 -0.67
CA ARG A 262 -31.07 -3.30 -0.22
C ARG A 262 -31.18 -3.25 1.30
N THR A 263 -30.38 -4.07 1.99
CA THR A 263 -30.42 -4.19 3.45
C THR A 263 -29.01 -4.23 4.06
N ILE A 264 -28.96 -3.95 5.36
CA ILE A 264 -27.74 -4.00 6.18
C ILE A 264 -27.13 -5.41 6.17
N GLU A 265 -27.95 -6.45 6.23
CA GLU A 265 -27.51 -7.85 6.26
C GLU A 265 -26.80 -8.24 4.96
N VAL A 266 -27.35 -7.81 3.82
CA VAL A 266 -26.72 -8.02 2.51
C VAL A 266 -25.38 -7.28 2.44
N ALA A 267 -25.31 -6.06 2.98
CA ALA A 267 -24.09 -5.27 3.04
C ALA A 267 -22.99 -6.00 3.83
N ILE A 268 -23.31 -6.46 5.05
CA ILE A 268 -22.38 -7.19 5.92
C ILE A 268 -21.93 -8.50 5.26
N THR A 269 -22.86 -9.25 4.68
CA THR A 269 -22.57 -10.53 4.02
C THR A 269 -21.60 -10.34 2.86
N ARG A 270 -21.87 -9.37 1.97
CA ARG A 270 -21.00 -9.06 0.84
C ARG A 270 -19.66 -8.47 1.28
N ALA A 271 -19.64 -7.59 2.28
CA ALA A 271 -18.43 -7.02 2.85
C ALA A 271 -17.48 -8.13 3.36
N ASN A 272 -18.04 -9.12 4.06
CA ASN A 272 -17.32 -10.26 4.63
C ASN A 272 -17.02 -11.39 3.62
N ASN A 273 -17.63 -11.38 2.43
CA ASN A 273 -17.37 -12.39 1.39
C ASN A 273 -16.04 -12.15 0.67
N THR A 274 -14.96 -12.27 1.43
CA THR A 274 -13.59 -12.16 0.94
C THR A 274 -12.65 -12.88 1.90
N ARG A 275 -11.48 -13.30 1.39
CA ARG A 275 -10.42 -13.85 2.24
C ARG A 275 -9.62 -12.77 2.98
N TYR A 276 -9.77 -11.51 2.58
CA TYR A 276 -9.05 -10.37 3.15
C TYR A 276 -9.81 -9.77 4.34
N GLY A 277 -9.13 -8.96 5.15
CA GLY A 277 -9.73 -8.34 6.33
C GLY A 277 -8.96 -7.12 6.82
N LEU A 278 -8.34 -6.36 5.93
CA LEU A 278 -7.43 -5.27 6.32
C LEU A 278 -8.18 -4.06 6.89
N ALA A 279 -9.04 -3.46 6.08
CA ALA A 279 -9.83 -2.30 6.46
C ALA A 279 -11.24 -2.34 5.88
N ALA A 280 -12.12 -1.48 6.38
CA ALA A 280 -13.44 -1.20 5.87
C ALA A 280 -13.84 0.26 6.16
N GLY A 281 -14.77 0.80 5.37
CA GLY A 281 -15.38 2.11 5.58
C GLY A 281 -16.90 2.00 5.65
N ILE A 282 -17.51 2.79 6.53
CA ILE A 282 -18.96 2.89 6.71
C ILE A 282 -19.34 4.37 6.65
N VAL A 283 -20.35 4.71 5.85
CA VAL A 283 -20.87 6.08 5.75
C VAL A 283 -22.36 6.07 6.04
N THR A 284 -22.74 6.67 7.17
CA THR A 284 -24.12 6.74 7.67
C THR A 284 -24.21 7.79 8.79
N LYS A 285 -25.38 8.39 8.98
CA LYS A 285 -25.68 9.29 10.11
C LYS A 285 -26.35 8.53 11.27
N ASP A 286 -26.89 7.35 11.01
CA ASP A 286 -27.54 6.49 11.99
C ASP A 286 -26.50 5.75 12.87
N LEU A 287 -26.57 6.02 14.18
CA LEU A 287 -25.68 5.44 15.17
C LEU A 287 -25.87 3.93 15.33
N ASN A 288 -27.08 3.40 15.17
CA ASN A 288 -27.37 1.98 15.24
C ASN A 288 -26.81 1.25 14.02
N VAL A 289 -26.95 1.82 12.83
CA VAL A 289 -26.32 1.28 11.61
C VAL A 289 -24.80 1.25 11.77
N ALA A 290 -24.20 2.37 12.16
CA ALA A 290 -22.77 2.47 12.40
C ALA A 290 -22.28 1.41 13.41
N ASN A 291 -22.97 1.28 14.54
CA ASN A 291 -22.64 0.31 15.59
C ASN A 291 -22.82 -1.15 15.17
N THR A 292 -23.88 -1.46 14.43
CA THR A 292 -24.21 -2.83 14.00
C THR A 292 -23.23 -3.29 12.93
N VAL A 293 -23.02 -2.46 11.91
CA VAL A 293 -22.17 -2.80 10.76
C VAL A 293 -20.71 -2.90 11.19
N SER A 294 -20.21 -1.94 11.99
CA SER A 294 -18.82 -1.98 12.49
C SER A 294 -18.52 -3.22 13.32
N ARG A 295 -19.44 -3.69 14.15
CA ARG A 295 -19.24 -4.92 14.94
C ARG A 295 -19.38 -6.20 14.11
N SER A 296 -19.95 -6.12 12.92
CA SER A 296 -20.28 -7.28 12.09
C SER A 296 -19.33 -7.48 10.91
N ILE A 297 -18.61 -6.43 10.49
CA ILE A 297 -17.59 -6.53 9.45
C ILE A 297 -16.30 -7.10 10.03
N ARG A 298 -15.72 -8.07 9.32
CA ARG A 298 -14.45 -8.72 9.64
C ARG A 298 -13.30 -7.96 9.00
N ALA A 299 -12.96 -6.80 9.58
CA ALA A 299 -11.81 -6.01 9.18
C ALA A 299 -11.00 -5.55 10.40
N GLY A 300 -9.69 -5.41 10.25
CA GLY A 300 -8.81 -4.90 11.31
C GLY A 300 -9.02 -3.42 11.60
N ILE A 301 -9.39 -2.64 10.59
CA ILE A 301 -9.67 -1.21 10.74
C ILE A 301 -11.05 -0.92 10.18
N ILE A 302 -11.86 -0.18 10.92
CA ILE A 302 -13.17 0.26 10.45
C ILE A 302 -13.27 1.76 10.65
N TRP A 303 -13.33 2.49 9.55
CA TRP A 303 -13.59 3.92 9.57
C TRP A 303 -15.09 4.19 9.44
N ILE A 304 -15.58 5.17 10.19
CA ILE A 304 -16.97 5.62 10.14
C ILE A 304 -16.95 7.10 9.75
N ASN A 305 -17.62 7.45 8.65
CA ASN A 305 -17.68 8.80 8.07
C ASN A 305 -16.31 9.46 7.82
N CYS A 306 -15.27 8.63 7.62
CA CYS A 306 -13.92 9.03 7.23
C CYS A 306 -13.24 7.86 6.51
N LEU A 307 -12.08 8.12 5.89
CA LEU A 307 -11.17 7.10 5.34
C LEU A 307 -9.73 7.58 5.47
N LEU A 308 -8.79 6.64 5.49
CA LEU A 308 -7.34 6.92 5.54
C LEU A 308 -6.92 7.82 6.73
N CYS A 309 -7.70 7.78 7.81
CA CYS A 309 -7.37 8.51 9.04
C CYS A 309 -6.34 7.71 9.83
N PHE A 310 -5.08 7.82 9.42
CA PHE A 310 -3.94 7.22 10.09
C PHE A 310 -3.41 8.16 11.18
N ARG A 311 -3.26 7.66 12.41
CA ARG A 311 -2.58 8.37 13.50
C ARG A 311 -1.64 7.39 14.22
N CYS A 312 -0.44 7.83 14.61
CA CYS A 312 0.50 6.99 15.38
C CYS A 312 -0.09 6.43 16.69
N ARG A 313 -1.14 7.06 17.24
CA ARG A 313 -1.85 6.56 18.44
C ARG A 313 -2.85 5.43 18.16
N LEU A 314 -3.22 5.22 16.90
CA LEU A 314 -4.05 4.10 16.46
C LEU A 314 -3.09 3.01 15.96
N SER A 315 -2.80 2.02 16.78
CA SER A 315 -1.85 0.95 16.44
C SER A 315 -2.46 -0.01 15.40
N LEU A 316 -2.37 0.35 14.11
CA LEU A 316 -2.72 -0.53 12.98
C LEU A 316 -2.11 -1.93 13.14
N TRP A 317 -0.83 -1.94 13.53
CA TRP A 317 0.00 -3.10 13.78
C TRP A 317 -0.64 -4.13 14.71
N ARG A 318 -1.12 -3.70 15.88
CA ARG A 318 -1.70 -4.61 16.88
C ARG A 318 -2.96 -5.29 16.38
N ILE A 319 -3.78 -4.58 15.63
CA ILE A 319 -5.09 -5.10 15.23
C ILE A 319 -4.97 -6.10 14.09
N GLN A 320 -4.07 -5.87 13.13
CA GLN A 320 -3.85 -6.82 12.04
C GLN A 320 -3.16 -8.10 12.51
N ASP A 321 -2.11 -7.96 13.33
CA ASP A 321 -1.41 -9.09 13.92
C ASP A 321 -2.33 -9.91 14.83
N GLU A 322 -3.16 -9.27 15.68
CA GLU A 322 -4.18 -9.97 16.45
C GLU A 322 -5.23 -10.66 15.56
N TRP A 323 -5.68 -10.04 14.47
CA TRP A 323 -6.65 -10.64 13.55
C TRP A 323 -6.06 -11.87 12.85
N PHE A 324 -4.82 -11.77 12.36
CA PHE A 324 -4.11 -12.89 11.74
C PHE A 324 -3.92 -14.05 12.72
N ARG A 325 -3.44 -13.75 13.94
CA ARG A 325 -3.27 -14.74 15.02
C ARG A 325 -4.57 -15.43 15.39
N LYS A 326 -5.66 -14.67 15.59
CA LYS A 326 -7.01 -15.22 15.90
C LYS A 326 -7.57 -16.06 14.75
N ARG A 327 -7.30 -15.70 13.50
CA ARG A 327 -7.83 -16.42 12.32
C ARG A 327 -7.10 -17.73 12.04
N PHE A 328 -5.80 -17.79 12.29
CA PHE A 328 -4.94 -18.93 11.96
C PHE A 328 -4.44 -19.73 13.18
N GLY A 329 -4.92 -19.41 14.39
CA GLY A 329 -4.63 -20.19 15.60
C GLY A 329 -3.19 -20.07 16.09
N VAL A 330 -2.48 -19.00 15.72
CA VAL A 330 -1.12 -18.75 16.20
C VAL A 330 -1.25 -18.05 17.55
N GLY A 331 -0.96 -18.76 18.64
CA GLY A 331 -1.08 -18.25 20.01
C GLY A 331 -0.26 -16.98 20.22
N SER A 332 -0.72 -16.12 21.14
CA SER A 332 0.06 -14.96 21.58
C SER A 332 1.37 -15.44 22.22
N PRO A 333 2.53 -14.81 21.90
CA PRO A 333 3.73 -15.01 22.70
C PRO A 333 3.41 -14.63 24.15
N SER A 334 3.73 -15.54 25.07
CA SER A 334 3.67 -15.31 26.52
C SER A 334 4.59 -14.19 26.96
#